data_AF-A0A3N6D5J1-F1
#
_entry.id   AF-A0A3N6D5J1-F1
#
_cell.length_a   1.000
_cell.length_b   1.000
_cell.length_c   1.000
_cell.angle_alpha   90.00
_cell.angle_beta   90.00
_cell.angle_gamma   90.00
#
_symmetry.space_group_name_H-M   'P 1'
#
loop_
_entity.id
_entity.type
_entity.pdbx_description
1 polymer ?
#
loop_
_entity_poly.entity_id
_entity_poly.type
_entity_poly.pdbx_seq_one_letter_code
_entity_poly.pdbx_strand_id
1 'polypeptide(L)'
;MPHHDSPVPSPHDADWWRQAVVYQVYPRSFADSDGDGIGDIPGVTSRLPYLADLGVDAVWLSPFYPSQLADGGYDVDDYRDVDPRLGTLDDFDAMVAEAERLGLKTMVDIVPNHSSDQHVWFREALAAAPGSDARGRYVFRDGRGGGR
;
A
#
# COMPACT_ATOMS: atom_id res chain seq x y z
N MET A 1 34.16 -17.62 11.00
CA MET A 1 32.98 -17.03 11.64
C MET A 1 31.91 -18.10 11.59
N PRO A 2 31.37 -18.59 12.71
CA PRO A 2 30.29 -19.56 12.65
C PRO A 2 29.06 -18.88 12.05
N HIS A 3 28.47 -19.46 11.02
CA HIS A 3 27.14 -19.08 10.55
C HIS A 3 26.18 -19.31 11.72
N HIS A 4 25.52 -18.24 12.17
CA HIS A 4 24.44 -18.37 13.12
C HIS A 4 23.27 -18.94 12.32
N ASP A 5 23.03 -20.24 12.44
CA ASP A 5 21.80 -20.86 11.98
C ASP A 5 20.67 -20.35 12.88
N SER A 6 20.24 -19.11 12.64
CA SER A 6 18.94 -18.65 13.12
C SER A 6 17.91 -19.57 12.45
N PRO A 7 17.02 -20.22 13.22
CA PRO A 7 16.00 -21.07 12.62
C PRO A 7 15.19 -20.20 11.67
N VAL A 8 15.16 -20.58 10.39
CA VAL A 8 14.29 -19.95 9.40
C VAL A 8 12.87 -20.02 9.97
N PRO A 9 12.19 -18.88 10.19
CA PRO A 9 10.85 -18.89 10.75
C PRO A 9 9.97 -19.81 9.91
N SER A 10 9.32 -20.77 10.55
CA SER A 10 8.36 -21.63 9.87
C SER A 10 7.24 -20.73 9.32
N PRO A 11 6.74 -20.96 8.09
CA PRO A 11 5.62 -20.18 7.55
C PRO A 11 4.35 -20.23 8.43
N HIS A 12 4.29 -21.16 9.38
CA HIS A 12 3.23 -21.34 10.38
C HIS A 12 3.58 -20.84 11.79
N ASP A 13 4.71 -20.16 11.97
CA ASP A 13 5.03 -19.52 13.25
C ASP A 13 4.11 -18.30 13.46
N ALA A 14 3.25 -18.35 14.48
CA ALA A 14 2.36 -17.26 14.84
C ALA A 14 3.11 -16.01 15.31
N ASP A 15 4.37 -16.15 15.72
CA ASP A 15 5.23 -15.09 16.23
C ASP A 15 6.32 -14.65 15.22
N TRP A 16 6.21 -15.03 13.94
CA TRP A 16 7.18 -14.72 12.88
C TRP A 16 7.62 -13.24 12.86
N TRP A 17 6.66 -12.33 13.09
CA TRP A 17 6.85 -10.88 13.04
C TRP A 17 7.81 -10.35 14.11
N ARG A 18 8.07 -11.10 15.19
CA ARG A 18 8.94 -10.66 16.29
C ARG A 18 10.41 -10.57 15.91
N GLN A 19 10.84 -11.34 14.92
CA GLN A 19 12.24 -11.45 14.51
C GLN A 19 12.43 -11.21 13.00
N ALA A 20 11.36 -10.84 12.29
CA ALA A 20 11.36 -10.69 10.84
C ALA A 20 12.27 -9.57 10.35
N VAL A 21 13.01 -9.84 9.29
CA VAL A 21 13.61 -8.84 8.42
C VAL A 21 12.52 -8.33 7.47
N VAL A 22 12.02 -7.13 7.74
CA VAL A 22 11.00 -6.47 6.91
C VAL A 22 11.67 -5.52 5.93
N TYR A 23 11.39 -5.68 4.64
CA TYR A 23 11.89 -4.81 3.58
C TYR A 23 10.76 -3.92 3.05
N GLN A 24 10.86 -2.62 3.27
CA GLN A 24 9.90 -1.68 2.72
C GLN A 24 10.19 -1.40 1.24
N VAL A 25 9.18 -1.59 0.40
CA VAL A 25 9.21 -1.34 -1.04
C VAL A 25 8.33 -0.13 -1.34
N TYR A 26 8.91 0.86 -2.02
CA TYR A 26 8.17 1.95 -2.64
C TYR A 26 7.92 1.61 -4.12
N PRO A 27 6.71 1.14 -4.51
CA PRO A 27 6.49 0.48 -5.80
C PRO A 27 6.94 1.32 -6.99
N ARG A 28 6.58 2.62 -6.99
CA ARG A 28 6.85 3.60 -8.05
C ARG A 28 8.32 3.78 -8.43
N SER A 29 9.25 3.35 -7.60
CA SER A 29 10.69 3.53 -7.86
C SER A 29 11.50 2.25 -7.69
N PHE A 30 10.84 1.10 -7.58
CA PHE A 30 11.52 -0.16 -7.29
C PHE A 30 11.92 -0.92 -8.55
N ALA A 31 10.96 -1.24 -9.41
CA ALA A 31 11.20 -1.91 -10.69
C ALA A 31 10.03 -1.62 -11.64
N ASP A 32 10.36 -1.17 -12.84
CA ASP A 32 9.45 -0.89 -13.96
C ASP A 32 9.41 -2.13 -14.87
N SER A 33 8.21 -2.67 -15.13
CA SER A 33 8.03 -3.89 -15.91
C SER A 33 7.64 -3.66 -17.37
N ASP A 34 7.09 -2.48 -17.70
CA ASP A 34 6.54 -2.17 -19.03
C ASP A 34 7.29 -1.06 -19.78
N GLY A 35 8.23 -0.39 -19.11
CA GLY A 35 9.11 0.62 -19.66
C GLY A 35 8.52 2.03 -19.67
N ASP A 36 7.46 2.30 -18.92
CA ASP A 36 6.84 3.63 -18.84
C ASP A 36 7.60 4.63 -17.93
N GLY A 37 8.62 4.15 -17.21
CA GLY A 37 9.47 4.93 -16.30
C GLY A 37 8.98 4.98 -14.86
N ILE A 38 7.90 4.26 -14.52
CA ILE A 38 7.33 4.14 -13.18
C ILE A 38 7.41 2.68 -12.75
N GLY A 39 7.86 2.45 -11.52
CA GLY A 39 7.83 1.09 -10.97
C GLY A 39 6.40 0.63 -10.67
N ASP A 40 6.11 -0.64 -10.91
CA ASP A 40 4.76 -1.21 -10.89
C ASP A 40 4.71 -2.54 -10.10
N ILE A 41 3.50 -3.05 -9.85
CA ILE A 41 3.30 -4.29 -9.08
C ILE A 41 3.91 -5.51 -9.80
N PRO A 42 3.76 -5.72 -11.12
CA PRO A 42 4.48 -6.80 -11.81
C PRO A 42 6.01 -6.70 -11.68
N GLY A 43 6.54 -5.49 -11.68
CA GLY A 43 7.95 -5.18 -11.44
C GLY A 43 8.38 -5.61 -10.04
N VAL A 44 7.60 -5.27 -9.00
CA VAL A 44 7.81 -5.79 -7.64
C VAL A 44 7.83 -7.32 -7.64
N THR A 45 6.83 -7.97 -8.24
CA THR A 45 6.73 -9.43 -8.35
C THR A 45 7.99 -10.04 -8.95
N SER A 46 8.51 -9.46 -10.04
CA SER A 46 9.72 -9.94 -10.72
C SER A 46 10.99 -9.92 -9.85
N ARG A 47 10.99 -9.13 -8.77
CA ARG A 47 12.13 -8.93 -7.86
C ARG A 47 11.97 -9.66 -6.53
N LEU A 48 10.82 -10.28 -6.26
CA LEU A 48 10.62 -11.08 -5.04
C LEU A 48 11.66 -12.21 -4.87
N PRO A 49 12.08 -12.95 -5.92
CA PRO A 49 13.14 -13.95 -5.76
C PRO A 49 14.46 -13.37 -5.26
N TYR A 50 14.80 -12.15 -5.68
CA TYR A 50 15.99 -11.45 -5.20
C TYR A 50 15.85 -11.06 -3.72
N LEU A 51 14.68 -10.59 -3.29
CA LEU A 51 14.44 -10.26 -1.89
C LEU A 51 14.46 -11.50 -0.99
N ALA A 52 13.93 -12.63 -1.47
CA ALA A 52 14.01 -13.91 -0.77
C ALA A 52 15.47 -14.38 -0.61
N ASP A 53 16.29 -14.29 -1.69
CA ASP A 53 17.72 -14.64 -1.64
C ASP A 53 18.53 -13.73 -0.70
N LEU A 54 18.12 -12.46 -0.56
CA LEU A 54 18.70 -11.51 0.38
C LEU A 54 18.40 -11.87 1.86
N GLY A 55 17.47 -12.79 2.13
CA GLY A 55 17.05 -13.18 3.47
C GLY A 55 15.97 -12.29 4.07
N VAL A 56 15.15 -11.64 3.22
CA VAL A 56 13.96 -10.91 3.66
C VAL A 56 12.88 -11.92 4.07
N ASP A 57 12.20 -11.66 5.19
CA ASP A 57 11.05 -12.47 5.65
C ASP A 57 9.72 -11.87 5.18
N ALA A 58 9.64 -10.54 5.06
CA ALA A 58 8.43 -9.83 4.66
C ALA A 58 8.70 -8.62 3.78
N VAL A 59 7.85 -8.43 2.77
CA VAL A 59 7.81 -7.22 1.96
C VAL A 59 6.68 -6.31 2.46
N TRP A 60 6.98 -5.03 2.69
CA TRP A 60 6.01 -4.01 3.08
C TRP A 60 5.89 -2.97 1.96
N LEU A 61 4.72 -2.90 1.34
CA LEU A 61 4.44 -1.91 0.30
C LEU A 61 3.99 -0.59 0.91
N SER A 62 4.66 0.51 0.53
CA SER A 62 4.07 1.85 0.57
C SER A 62 2.78 1.90 -0.28
N PRO A 63 1.91 2.92 -0.10
CA PRO A 63 0.61 2.97 -0.76
C PRO A 63 0.65 2.77 -2.28
N PHE A 64 -0.20 1.87 -2.76
CA PHE A 64 -0.39 1.54 -4.17
C PHE A 64 -1.85 1.73 -4.62
N TYR A 65 -2.67 2.37 -3.79
CA TYR A 65 -4.08 2.68 -4.07
C TYR A 65 -4.23 3.81 -5.11
N PRO A 66 -5.38 3.91 -5.79
CA PRO A 66 -5.73 5.08 -6.58
C PRO A 66 -5.57 6.37 -5.77
N SER A 67 -4.85 7.33 -6.34
CA SER A 67 -4.47 8.57 -5.67
C SER A 67 -4.08 9.63 -6.70
N GLN A 68 -4.27 10.91 -6.38
CA GLN A 68 -3.76 12.01 -7.20
C GLN A 68 -2.27 12.31 -6.94
N LEU A 69 -1.65 11.60 -5.98
CA LEU A 69 -0.27 11.77 -5.55
C LEU A 69 0.01 13.15 -4.93
N ALA A 70 -1.01 13.80 -4.38
CA ALA A 70 -0.83 15.04 -3.65
C ALA A 70 0.02 14.84 -2.38
N ASP A 71 0.01 13.62 -1.84
CA ASP A 71 0.83 13.17 -0.71
C ASP A 71 1.50 11.82 -1.02
N GLY A 72 2.05 11.67 -2.24
CA GLY A 72 2.86 10.51 -2.61
C GLY A 72 2.12 9.16 -2.60
N GLY A 73 0.78 9.16 -2.65
CA GLY A 73 -0.05 7.96 -2.61
C GLY A 73 -0.83 7.78 -1.30
N TYR A 74 -0.56 8.60 -0.28
CA TYR A 74 -1.27 8.57 1.00
C TYR A 74 -2.63 9.31 0.93
N ASP A 75 -2.84 10.16 -0.09
CA ASP A 75 -4.13 10.73 -0.47
C ASP A 75 -4.97 9.72 -1.28
N VAL A 76 -5.62 8.79 -0.59
CA VAL A 76 -6.32 7.63 -1.21
C VAL A 76 -7.72 7.99 -1.72
N ASP A 77 -7.99 7.68 -2.99
CA ASP A 77 -9.27 7.85 -3.69
C ASP A 77 -10.22 6.64 -3.51
N ASP A 78 -9.69 5.41 -3.52
CA ASP A 78 -10.40 4.17 -3.18
C ASP A 78 -9.44 3.16 -2.50
N TYR A 79 -9.75 2.74 -1.27
CA TYR A 79 -8.93 1.79 -0.50
C TYR A 79 -9.03 0.34 -0.97
N ARG A 80 -9.87 0.04 -1.96
CA ARG A 80 -10.20 -1.34 -2.39
C ARG A 80 -9.69 -1.68 -3.78
N ASP A 81 -8.93 -0.80 -4.39
CA ASP A 81 -8.41 -0.98 -5.73
C ASP A 81 -6.91 -0.65 -5.77
N VAL A 82 -6.27 -0.99 -6.88
CA VAL A 82 -4.88 -0.65 -7.18
C VAL A 82 -4.87 0.57 -8.10
N ASP A 83 -3.90 1.47 -7.92
CA ASP A 83 -3.70 2.57 -8.85
C ASP A 83 -3.44 2.00 -10.25
N PRO A 84 -4.22 2.38 -11.27
CA PRO A 84 -4.08 1.80 -12.61
C PRO A 84 -2.72 2.08 -13.26
N ARG A 85 -1.94 3.03 -12.73
CA ARG A 85 -0.54 3.28 -13.14
C ARG A 85 0.47 2.28 -12.54
N LEU A 86 0.04 1.47 -11.58
CA LEU A 86 0.86 0.47 -10.90
C LEU A 86 0.44 -0.97 -11.24
N GLY A 87 -0.74 -1.15 -11.84
CA GLY A 87 -1.27 -2.46 -12.20
C GLY A 87 -2.73 -2.61 -11.78
N THR A 88 -3.11 -3.85 -11.53
CA THR A 88 -4.49 -4.25 -11.21
C THR A 88 -4.56 -5.07 -9.91
N LEU A 89 -5.77 -5.32 -9.41
CA LEU A 89 -5.98 -6.29 -8.32
C LEU A 89 -5.47 -7.69 -8.68
N ASP A 90 -5.61 -8.12 -9.94
CA ASP A 90 -5.10 -9.42 -10.40
C ASP A 90 -3.56 -9.46 -10.35
N ASP A 91 -2.88 -8.36 -10.67
CA ASP A 91 -1.42 -8.25 -10.53
C ASP A 91 -0.99 -8.31 -9.06
N PHE A 92 -1.77 -7.69 -8.17
CA PHE A 92 -1.53 -7.76 -6.72
C PHE A 92 -1.75 -9.18 -6.18
N ASP A 93 -2.81 -9.87 -6.60
CA ASP A 93 -3.05 -11.27 -6.24
C ASP A 93 -1.90 -12.17 -6.73
N ALA A 94 -1.40 -11.94 -7.94
CA ALA A 94 -0.24 -12.65 -8.47
C ALA A 94 1.04 -12.37 -7.66
N MET A 95 1.25 -11.12 -7.25
CA MET A 95 2.38 -10.74 -6.39
C MET A 95 2.31 -11.44 -5.03
N VAL A 96 1.13 -11.47 -4.40
CA VAL A 96 0.91 -12.17 -3.12
C VAL A 96 1.16 -13.66 -3.27
N ALA A 97 0.63 -14.29 -4.32
CA ALA A 97 0.83 -15.72 -4.57
C ALA A 97 2.32 -16.07 -4.78
N GLU A 98 3.07 -15.22 -5.48
CA GLU A 98 4.51 -15.42 -5.66
C GLU A 98 5.29 -15.20 -4.36
N ALA A 99 4.93 -14.19 -3.55
CA ALA A 99 5.51 -13.99 -2.23
C ALA A 99 5.30 -15.22 -1.35
N GLU A 100 4.07 -15.75 -1.29
CA GLU A 100 3.75 -16.97 -0.54
C GLU A 100 4.54 -18.18 -1.06
N ARG A 101 4.68 -18.35 -2.38
CA ARG A 101 5.47 -19.43 -2.99
C ARG A 101 6.95 -19.36 -2.56
N LEU A 102 7.47 -18.15 -2.34
CA LEU A 102 8.83 -17.89 -1.88
C LEU A 102 8.97 -17.91 -0.36
N GLY A 103 7.88 -18.09 0.39
CA GLY A 103 7.87 -18.06 1.86
C GLY A 103 7.91 -16.65 2.46
N LEU A 104 7.74 -15.61 1.64
CA LEU A 104 7.67 -14.21 2.08
C LEU A 104 6.28 -13.88 2.63
N LYS A 105 6.23 -13.01 3.63
CA LYS A 105 4.99 -12.37 4.08
C LYS A 105 4.78 -11.05 3.33
N THR A 106 3.52 -10.72 3.03
CA THR A 106 3.16 -9.45 2.40
C THR A 106 2.46 -8.55 3.41
N MET A 107 2.93 -7.30 3.51
CA MET A 107 2.35 -6.23 4.32
C MET A 107 2.01 -5.04 3.43
N VAL A 108 0.94 -4.33 3.76
CA VAL A 108 0.50 -3.13 3.05
C VAL A 108 0.36 -1.97 4.03
N ASP A 109 0.69 -0.77 3.59
CA ASP A 109 0.44 0.45 4.34
C ASP A 109 -1.05 0.82 4.28
N ILE A 110 -1.63 1.31 5.38
CA ILE A 110 -3.01 1.79 5.45
C ILE A 110 -3.03 3.14 6.15
N VAL A 111 -3.75 4.10 5.56
CA VAL A 111 -3.92 5.45 6.10
C VAL A 111 -5.34 5.63 6.63
N PRO A 112 -5.59 5.42 7.95
CA PRO A 112 -6.94 5.52 8.51
C PRO A 112 -7.36 6.96 8.85
N ASN A 113 -6.40 7.90 8.94
CA ASN A 113 -6.64 9.23 9.47
C ASN A 113 -7.44 10.14 8.51
N HIS A 114 -7.19 10.02 7.21
CA HIS A 114 -7.73 10.90 6.18
C HIS A 114 -7.88 10.14 4.86
N SER A 115 -8.70 10.69 3.95
CA SER A 115 -8.84 10.23 2.56
C SER A 115 -8.62 11.43 1.62
N SER A 116 -8.43 11.15 0.33
CA SER A 116 -8.41 12.18 -0.72
C SER A 116 -9.72 12.98 -0.77
N ASP A 117 -9.66 14.19 -1.32
CA ASP A 117 -10.84 14.99 -1.65
C ASP A 117 -11.64 14.41 -2.84
N GLN A 118 -11.01 13.54 -3.64
CA GLN A 118 -11.68 12.74 -4.67
C GLN A 118 -12.32 11.47 -4.09
N HIS A 119 -12.10 11.13 -2.81
CA HIS A 119 -12.73 9.95 -2.22
C HIS A 119 -14.27 10.09 -2.22
N VAL A 120 -14.99 9.00 -2.49
CA VAL A 120 -16.47 9.01 -2.61
C VAL A 120 -17.13 9.59 -1.35
N TRP A 121 -16.61 9.25 -0.17
CA TRP A 121 -17.14 9.79 1.09
C TRP A 121 -16.97 11.29 1.22
N PHE A 122 -15.88 11.88 0.74
CA PHE A 122 -15.68 13.32 0.81
C PHE A 122 -16.62 14.06 -0.15
N ARG A 123 -16.77 13.53 -1.38
CA ARG A 123 -17.74 14.04 -2.36
C ARG A 123 -19.17 13.99 -1.83
N GLU A 124 -19.58 12.88 -1.21
CA GLU A 124 -20.87 12.76 -0.53
C GLU A 124 -21.03 13.76 0.62
N ALA A 125 -20.01 13.91 1.47
CA ALA A 125 -20.02 14.83 2.60
C ALA A 125 -20.15 16.30 2.15
N LEU A 126 -19.49 16.68 1.05
CA LEU A 126 -19.61 18.02 0.48
C LEU A 126 -21.00 18.30 -0.08
N ALA A 127 -21.63 17.32 -0.73
CA ALA A 127 -22.97 17.47 -1.30
C ALA A 127 -24.09 17.43 -0.26
N ALA A 128 -23.85 16.83 0.92
CA ALA A 128 -24.86 16.64 1.94
C ALA A 128 -25.08 17.88 2.82
N ALA A 129 -26.30 18.00 3.37
CA ALA A 129 -26.67 19.09 4.26
C ALA A 129 -25.88 19.04 5.60
N PRO A 130 -25.67 20.19 6.27
CA PRO A 130 -25.11 20.24 7.63
C PRO A 130 -25.86 19.30 8.59
N GLY A 131 -25.10 18.54 9.40
CA GLY A 131 -25.65 17.58 10.37
C GLY A 131 -25.96 16.18 9.83
N SER A 132 -25.74 15.93 8.53
CA SER A 132 -25.88 14.59 7.94
C SER A 132 -24.78 13.61 8.37
N ASP A 133 -25.09 12.31 8.37
CA ASP A 133 -24.12 11.24 8.65
C ASP A 133 -22.92 11.27 7.69
N ALA A 134 -23.16 11.61 6.41
CA ALA A 134 -22.11 11.76 5.42
C ALA A 134 -21.10 12.85 5.83
N ARG A 135 -21.57 14.00 6.31
CA ARG A 135 -20.69 15.05 6.88
C ARG A 135 -20.04 14.62 8.19
N GLY A 136 -20.68 13.76 8.96
CA GLY A 136 -20.13 13.19 10.20
C GLY A 136 -18.84 12.40 10.02
N ARG A 137 -18.49 12.00 8.78
CA ARG A 137 -17.22 11.33 8.46
C ARG A 137 -16.00 12.26 8.50
N TYR A 138 -16.20 13.58 8.39
CA TYR A 138 -15.12 14.56 8.33
C TYR A 138 -15.36 15.72 9.30
N VAL A 139 -14.28 16.45 9.64
CA VAL A 139 -14.37 17.62 10.52
C VAL A 139 -14.65 18.88 9.70
N PHE A 140 -15.91 19.29 9.63
CA PHE A 140 -16.31 20.56 9.01
C PHE A 140 -16.39 21.71 10.02
N ARG A 141 -16.00 22.91 9.60
CA ARG A 141 -16.12 24.16 10.36
C ARG A 141 -16.57 25.28 9.44
N ASP A 142 -17.41 26.18 9.93
CA ASP A 142 -17.80 27.37 9.18
C ASP A 142 -16.59 28.28 8.96
N GLY A 143 -16.44 28.77 7.72
CA GLY A 143 -15.44 29.76 7.40
C GLY A 143 -15.71 31.08 8.13
N ARG A 144 -14.66 31.83 8.46
CA ARG A 144 -14.78 33.11 9.19
C ARG A 144 -15.35 34.28 8.36
N GLY A 145 -15.77 34.03 7.12
CA GLY A 145 -16.19 35.05 6.15
C GLY A 145 -15.00 35.78 5.51
N GLY A 146 -15.06 36.03 4.19
CA GLY A 146 -14.07 36.81 3.44
C GLY A 146 -13.50 36.16 2.16
N GLY A 147 -13.84 34.90 1.88
CA GLY A 147 -13.50 34.25 0.60
C GLY A 147 -14.48 34.69 -0.51
N ARG A 148 -13.94 35.12 -1.64
CA ARG A 148 -14.70 35.34 -2.89
C ARG A 148 -15.30 34.04 -3.40
#